data_AF-A0A426W8W1-F1
#
_entry.id   AF-A0A426W8W1-F1
#
_cell.length_a   1.000
_cell.length_b   1.000
_cell.length_c   1.000
_cell.angle_alpha   90.00
_cell.angle_beta   90.00
_cell.angle_gamma   90.00
#
_symmetry.space_group_name_H-M   'P 1'
#
loop_
_entity.id
_entity.type
_entity.pdbx_description
1 polymer ?
#
loop_
_entity_poly.entity_id
_entity_poly.type
_entity_poly.pdbx_seq_one_letter_code
_entity_poly.pdbx_strand_id
1 'polypeptide(L)' 'MGIAITLREFLESHDTDYEVIDHQRTHSTLWTSEAAHIPGDKMAKSVLLGDDESYLMVVIPASHRLEL' A
#
# COMPACT_ATOMS: atom_id res chain seq x y z
N MET A 1 20.21 0.22 4.18
CA MET A 1 19.60 -0.39 2.97
C MET A 1 18.25 0.26 2.74
N GLY A 2 17.82 0.47 1.50
CA GLY A 2 16.53 1.10 1.19
C GLY A 2 15.38 0.10 1.27
N ILE A 3 14.20 0.53 1.75
CA ILE A 3 13.02 -0.31 1.95
C ILE A 3 12.66 -1.13 0.70
N ALA A 4 12.70 -0.50 -0.49
CA ALA A 4 12.38 -1.17 -1.75
C ALA A 4 13.34 -2.32 -2.12
N ILE A 5 14.63 -2.18 -1.80
CA ILE A 5 15.64 -3.23 -2.07
C ILE A 5 15.36 -4.43 -1.16
N THR A 6 15.18 -4.18 0.14
CA THR A 6 14.90 -5.24 1.11
C THR A 6 13.58 -5.97 0.83
N LEU A 7 12.54 -5.25 0.38
CA LEU A 7 11.27 -5.87 -0.01
C LEU A 7 11.41 -6.75 -1.25
N ARG A 8 12.15 -6.30 -2.26
CA ARG A 8 12.43 -7.10 -3.46
C ARG A 8 13.13 -8.41 -3.10
N GLU A 9 14.23 -8.33 -2.35
CA GLU A 9 15.01 -9.51 -1.93
C GLU A 9 14.14 -10.50 -1.13
N PHE A 10 13.24 -9.98 -0.28
CA PHE A 10 12.29 -10.81 0.45
C PHE A 10 11.31 -11.53 -0.48
N LEU A 11 10.69 -10.84 -1.44
CA LEU A 11 9.72 -11.46 -2.37
C LEU A 11 10.39 -12.49 -3.29
N GLU A 12 11.59 -12.17 -3.81
CA GLU A 12 12.39 -13.06 -4.65
C GLU A 12 12.81 -14.33 -3.89
N SER A 13 13.24 -14.21 -2.63
CA SER A 13 13.62 -15.38 -1.81
C SER A 13 12.45 -16.29 -1.41
N HIS A 14 11.21 -15.83 -1.59
CA HIS A 14 9.99 -16.60 -1.31
C HIS A 14 9.26 -17.01 -2.59
N ASP A 15 9.90 -16.90 -3.76
CA ASP A 15 9.31 -17.24 -5.07
C ASP A 15 7.92 -16.61 -5.28
N THR A 16 7.74 -15.36 -4.80
CA THR A 16 6.47 -14.64 -4.91
C THR A 16 6.45 -13.79 -6.17
N ASP A 17 5.53 -14.09 -7.08
CA ASP A 17 5.34 -13.31 -8.30
C ASP A 17 4.87 -11.88 -7.99
N TYR A 18 5.54 -10.89 -8.58
CA TYR A 18 5.13 -9.49 -8.50
C TYR A 18 5.53 -8.72 -9.76
N GLU A 19 4.87 -7.59 -9.98
CA GLU A 19 5.22 -6.62 -11.02
C GLU A 19 5.40 -5.24 -10.38
N VAL A 20 6.33 -4.45 -10.92
CA VAL A 20 6.48 -3.04 -10.56
C VAL A 20 5.76 -2.20 -11.61
N ILE A 21 4.74 -1.46 -11.19
CA ILE A 21 3.99 -0.57 -12.05
C ILE A 21 4.49 0.87 -11.82
N ASP A 22 5.15 1.43 -12.83
CA ASP A 22 5.56 2.83 -12.82
C ASP A 22 4.35 3.75 -13.01
N HIS A 23 4.25 4.79 -12.19
CA HIS A 23 3.19 5.81 -12.28
C HIS A 23 3.71 7.19 -11.88
N GLN A 24 2.98 8.24 -12.25
CA GLN A 24 3.29 9.61 -11.81
C GLN A 24 3.14 9.75 -10.30
N ARG A 25 3.97 10.57 -9.66
CA ARG A 25 3.85 10.83 -8.21
C ARG A 25 2.51 11.50 -7.89
N THR A 26 1.82 10.98 -6.89
CA THR A 26 0.50 11.48 -6.43
C THR A 26 0.53 11.80 -4.93
N HIS A 27 -0.55 12.37 -4.41
CA HIS A 27 -0.70 12.81 -3.02
C HIS A 27 -1.73 12.00 -2.21
N SER A 28 -2.41 11.04 -2.82
CA SER A 28 -3.36 10.15 -2.14
C SER A 28 -3.34 8.77 -2.80
N THR A 29 -3.67 7.72 -2.04
CA THR A 29 -3.73 6.36 -2.61
C THR A 29 -4.83 6.23 -3.67
N LEU A 30 -5.94 6.97 -3.55
CA LEU A 30 -6.98 6.98 -4.57
C LEU A 30 -6.42 7.52 -5.90
N TRP A 31 -5.71 8.65 -5.88
CA TRP A 31 -5.04 9.17 -7.07
C TRP A 31 -3.92 8.26 -7.56
N THR A 32 -3.20 7.57 -6.65
CA THR A 32 -2.23 6.54 -7.07
C THR A 32 -2.89 5.42 -7.86
N SER A 33 -4.06 4.93 -7.41
CA SER A 33 -4.79 3.87 -8.11
C SER A 33 -5.20 4.31 -9.51
N GLU A 34 -5.67 5.55 -9.66
CA GLU A 34 -6.02 6.13 -10.96
C GLU A 34 -4.79 6.26 -11.88
N ALA A 35 -3.69 6.82 -11.37
CA ALA A 35 -2.45 7.02 -12.13
C ALA A 35 -1.79 5.70 -12.55
N ALA A 36 -1.98 4.63 -11.77
CA ALA A 36 -1.49 3.28 -12.06
C ALA A 36 -2.51 2.43 -12.84
N HIS A 37 -3.69 2.98 -13.19
CA HIS A 37 -4.79 2.26 -13.84
C HIS A 37 -5.27 1.00 -13.09
N ILE A 38 -5.19 1.03 -11.75
CA ILE A 38 -5.70 -0.02 -10.86
C ILE A 38 -7.06 0.43 -10.30
N PRO A 39 -8.11 -0.42 -10.33
CA PRO A 39 -9.37 -0.10 -9.66
C PRO A 39 -9.13 0.22 -8.18
N GLY A 40 -9.73 1.30 -7.67
CA GLY A 40 -9.51 1.74 -6.29
C GLY A 40 -9.84 0.68 -5.22
N ASP A 41 -10.81 -0.20 -5.51
CA ASP A 41 -11.17 -1.34 -4.64
C ASP A 41 -10.13 -2.47 -4.62
N LYS A 42 -9.19 -2.47 -5.58
CA LYS A 42 -8.08 -3.43 -5.69
C LYS A 42 -6.74 -2.85 -5.25
N MET A 43 -6.69 -1.58 -4.86
CA MET A 43 -5.49 -0.98 -4.29
C MET A 43 -5.63 -0.87 -2.77
N ALA A 44 -4.73 -1.50 -2.02
CA ALA A 44 -4.71 -1.43 -0.57
C ALA A 44 -4.02 -0.15 -0.06
N LYS A 45 -4.54 0.42 1.03
CA LYS A 45 -3.86 1.41 1.88
C LYS A 45 -3.89 0.97 3.33
N SER A 46 -2.81 1.22 4.05
CA SER A 46 -2.73 1.01 5.49
C SER A 46 -3.01 2.31 6.25
N VAL A 47 -3.74 2.20 7.36
CA VAL A 47 -3.95 3.26 8.34
C VAL A 47 -3.51 2.71 9.69
N LEU A 48 -2.52 3.37 10.31
CA LEU A 48 -2.10 3.03 11.65
C LEU A 48 -2.99 3.77 12.65
N LEU A 49 -3.71 3.02 13.46
CA LEU A 49 -4.47 3.49 14.59
C LEU A 49 -3.66 3.27 15.85
N GLY A 50 -3.80 4.14 16.83
CA GLY A 50 -3.16 3.98 18.12
C GLY A 50 -3.99 4.61 19.22
N ASP A 51 -3.89 4.01 20.39
CA ASP A 51 -4.28 4.58 21.67
C ASP A 51 -3.06 4.59 22.61
N ASP A 52 -3.28 4.87 23.89
CA ASP A 52 -2.19 4.93 24.88
C ASP A 52 -1.52 3.57 25.13
N GLU A 53 -2.17 2.46 24.77
CA GLU A 53 -1.71 1.10 25.09
C GLU A 53 -1.12 0.37 23.89
N SER A 54 -1.65 0.62 22.68
CA SER A 54 -1.34 -0.22 21.53
C SER A 54 -1.53 0.47 20.17
N TYR A 55 -1.03 -0.19 19.13
CA TYR A 55 -1.25 0.20 17.75
C TYR A 55 -1.93 -0.94 16.98
N LEU A 56 -2.84 -0.57 16.09
CA LEU A 56 -3.50 -1.46 15.14
C LEU A 56 -3.27 -0.95 13.71
N MET A 57 -2.84 -1.83 12.81
CA MET A 57 -2.79 -1.52 11.38
C MET A 57 -4.07 -1.99 10.70
N VAL A 58 -4.86 -1.05 10.18
CA VAL A 58 -6.03 -1.35 9.35
C VAL A 58 -5.62 -1.29 7.88
N VAL A 59 -5.97 -2.31 7.10
CA VAL A 59 -5.77 -2.33 5.65
C VAL A 59 -7.13 -2.23 4.97
N ILE A 60 -7.35 -1.15 4.22
CA ILE A 60 -8.60 -0.88 3.51
C ILE A 60 -8.32 -0.57 2.03
N PRO A 61 -9.32 -0.66 1.14
CA PRO A 61 -9.16 -0.21 -0.23
C PRO A 61 -8.94 1.30 -0.35
N ALA A 62 -8.33 1.74 -1.45
CA ALA A 62 -8.04 3.15 -1.71
C ALA A 62 -9.33 4.00 -1.76
N SER A 63 -10.42 3.41 -2.27
CA SER A 63 -11.77 3.97 -2.38
C SER A 63 -12.49 4.19 -1.04
N HIS A 64 -12.02 3.57 0.05
CA HIS A 64 -12.71 3.60 1.34
C HIS A 64 -12.14 4.67 2.27
N ARG A 65 -12.98 5.24 3.13
CA ARG A 65 -12.55 6.12 4.22
C ARG A 65 -12.83 5.43 5.54
N LEU A 66 -11.86 5.48 6.45
CA LEU A 66 -12.06 5.05 7.82
C LEU A 66 -12.71 6.19 8.62
N GLU A 67 -13.80 5.88 9.29
CA GLU A 67 -14.44 6.76 10.28
C GLU A 67 -14.10 6.20 11.67
N LEU A 68 -13.54 7.06 12.53
CA LEU A 68 -13.03 6.72 13.87
C LEU A 68 -13.91 7.35 14.94
#